data_AF-A0A921LQF6-F1
#
_entry.id   AF-A0A921LQF6-F1
#
_cell.length_a   1.000
_cell.length_b   1.000
_cell.length_c   1.000
_cell.angle_alpha   90.00
_cell.angle_beta   90.00
_cell.angle_gamma   90.00
#
_symmetry.space_group_name_H-M   'P 1'
#
loop_
_entity.id
_entity.type
_entity.pdbx_description
1 polymer ?
#
loop_
_entity_poly.entity_id
_entity_poly.type
_entity_poly.pdbx_seq_one_letter_code
_entity_poly.pdbx_strand_id
1 'polypeptide(L)'
;SASEAAAIIGEGLQAFCVPGSVAEDRKVGLGHGNLGAMLLGDDTECFAFLAGHESFAAAEGAIGIAMNANKARKKPLRVILNGLGKDAAQIIARINGFTYVKTQFDYFTSELKIVEKIPYSDGPRAEVNCYGADDVREGVAIMWHENVDISITGNSTNPTRFQHPVAGTYFKERVLAGKKYFSVASGGGTGRTLHPDNMAAGPASYGMTDTMGRMHSSAQFAGSSSVPAHVDMMGLIGMGNNPMVGCTVACAVAVNAALNE
;
A
#
# COMPACT_ATOMS: atom_id res chain seq x y z
N SER A 1 -0.88 -20.00 -13.28
CA SER A 1 -0.29 -19.71 -11.95
C SER A 1 -1.22 -18.80 -11.16
N ALA A 2 -1.03 -18.65 -9.83
CA ALA A 2 -1.81 -17.70 -9.03
C ALA A 2 -1.66 -16.25 -9.54
N SER A 3 -0.46 -15.86 -9.97
CA SER A 3 -0.22 -14.52 -10.53
C SER A 3 -1.04 -14.26 -11.80
N GLU A 4 -1.09 -15.23 -12.73
CA GLU A 4 -1.91 -15.14 -13.95
C GLU A 4 -3.41 -15.08 -13.62
N ALA A 5 -3.87 -15.88 -12.66
CA ALA A 5 -5.27 -15.85 -12.23
C ALA A 5 -5.65 -14.47 -11.68
N ALA A 6 -4.79 -13.82 -10.90
CA ALA A 6 -5.03 -12.47 -10.42
C ALA A 6 -5.11 -11.43 -11.56
N ALA A 7 -4.25 -11.55 -12.59
CA ALA A 7 -4.31 -10.67 -13.76
C ALA A 7 -5.65 -10.81 -14.51
N ILE A 8 -6.10 -12.05 -14.74
CA ILE A 8 -7.39 -12.35 -15.40
C ILE A 8 -8.58 -11.85 -14.58
N ILE A 9 -8.54 -12.02 -13.24
CA ILE A 9 -9.55 -11.42 -12.36
C ILE A 9 -9.60 -9.91 -12.57
N GLY A 10 -8.45 -9.25 -12.73
CA GLY A 10 -8.37 -7.83 -13.07
C GLY A 10 -9.05 -7.45 -14.38
N GLU A 11 -8.95 -8.27 -15.43
CA GLU A 11 -9.69 -8.07 -16.69
C GLU A 11 -11.21 -8.16 -16.46
N GLY A 12 -11.64 -9.13 -15.66
CA GLY A 12 -13.03 -9.24 -15.23
C GLY A 12 -13.50 -7.98 -14.50
N LEU A 13 -12.76 -7.55 -13.48
CA LEU A 13 -13.01 -6.30 -12.75
C LEU A 13 -13.06 -5.08 -13.68
N GLN A 14 -12.21 -5.05 -14.71
CA GLN A 14 -12.17 -3.97 -15.69
C GLN A 14 -13.42 -3.94 -16.56
N ALA A 15 -13.94 -5.10 -16.96
CA ALA A 15 -15.15 -5.21 -17.77
C ALA A 15 -16.40 -4.70 -17.04
N PHE A 16 -16.41 -4.72 -15.71
CA PHE A 16 -17.48 -4.14 -14.88
C PHE A 16 -17.31 -2.63 -14.62
N CYS A 17 -16.25 -1.99 -15.11
CA CYS A 17 -16.13 -0.55 -15.00
C CYS A 17 -17.17 0.14 -15.90
N VAL A 18 -17.91 1.12 -15.35
CA VAL A 18 -18.96 1.85 -16.08
C VAL A 18 -18.34 2.63 -17.26
N PRO A 19 -18.88 2.53 -18.48
CA PRO A 19 -18.40 3.31 -19.62
C PRO A 19 -18.41 4.83 -19.35
N GLY A 20 -17.31 5.51 -19.70
CA GLY A 20 -17.10 6.93 -19.44
C GLY A 20 -16.74 7.26 -17.98
N SER A 21 -16.64 6.27 -17.10
CA SER A 21 -16.25 6.50 -15.72
C SER A 21 -14.75 6.74 -15.58
N VAL A 22 -14.39 7.41 -14.48
CA VAL A 22 -12.99 7.54 -14.04
C VAL A 22 -12.35 6.16 -13.81
N ALA A 23 -13.12 5.14 -13.42
CA ALA A 23 -12.61 3.78 -13.22
C ALA A 23 -12.24 3.08 -14.53
N GLU A 24 -13.04 3.30 -15.59
CA GLU A 24 -12.74 2.80 -16.94
C GLU A 24 -11.53 3.51 -17.55
N ASP A 25 -11.49 4.83 -17.47
CA ASP A 25 -10.39 5.65 -18.02
C ASP A 25 -9.06 5.29 -17.36
N ARG A 26 -9.04 5.19 -16.03
CA ARG A 26 -7.84 4.85 -15.24
C ARG A 26 -7.48 3.37 -15.24
N LYS A 27 -8.27 2.52 -15.92
CA LYS A 27 -8.07 1.06 -15.94
C LYS A 27 -7.95 0.45 -14.54
N VAL A 28 -8.85 0.85 -13.63
CA VAL A 28 -8.80 0.49 -12.21
C VAL A 28 -8.87 -1.02 -11.97
N GLY A 29 -9.67 -1.75 -12.77
CA GLY A 29 -9.78 -3.21 -12.68
C GLY A 29 -8.46 -3.90 -13.05
N LEU A 30 -7.85 -3.48 -14.16
CA LEU A 30 -6.52 -3.98 -14.56
C LEU A 30 -5.46 -3.64 -13.50
N GLY A 31 -5.51 -2.44 -12.92
CA GLY A 31 -4.64 -2.05 -11.82
C GLY A 31 -4.75 -2.97 -10.60
N HIS A 32 -5.98 -3.38 -10.24
CA HIS A 32 -6.21 -4.33 -9.14
C HIS A 32 -5.63 -5.71 -9.46
N GLY A 33 -5.88 -6.23 -10.66
CA GLY A 33 -5.33 -7.50 -11.10
C GLY A 33 -3.81 -7.49 -11.13
N ASN A 34 -3.21 -6.42 -11.66
CA ASN A 34 -1.75 -6.25 -11.71
C ASN A 34 -1.14 -6.21 -10.31
N LEU A 35 -1.72 -5.48 -9.36
CA LEU A 35 -1.24 -5.49 -7.99
C LEU A 35 -1.31 -6.89 -7.38
N GLY A 36 -2.45 -7.59 -7.52
CA GLY A 36 -2.60 -8.96 -7.06
C GLY A 36 -1.57 -9.90 -7.69
N ALA A 37 -1.35 -9.78 -9.00
CA ALA A 37 -0.38 -10.56 -9.75
C ALA A 37 1.04 -10.32 -9.27
N MET A 38 1.43 -9.06 -9.02
CA MET A 38 2.75 -8.72 -8.49
C MET A 38 2.96 -9.25 -7.06
N LEU A 39 1.96 -9.12 -6.19
CA LEU A 39 1.98 -9.69 -4.84
C LEU A 39 2.12 -11.22 -4.86
N LEU A 40 1.61 -11.90 -5.89
CA LEU A 40 1.73 -13.34 -6.07
C LEU A 40 2.99 -13.77 -6.84
N GLY A 41 3.67 -12.83 -7.51
CA GLY A 41 4.84 -13.12 -8.34
C GLY A 41 6.13 -13.17 -7.53
N ASP A 42 6.96 -14.20 -7.76
CA ASP A 42 8.21 -14.41 -7.03
C ASP A 42 9.24 -13.27 -7.22
N ASP A 43 9.09 -12.44 -8.26
CA ASP A 43 9.94 -11.27 -8.53
C ASP A 43 9.76 -10.12 -7.52
N THR A 44 8.65 -10.11 -6.78
CA THR A 44 8.41 -9.13 -5.71
C THR A 44 8.92 -9.70 -4.41
N GLU A 45 9.85 -9.03 -3.74
CA GLU A 45 10.41 -9.50 -2.47
C GLU A 45 9.91 -8.68 -1.27
N CYS A 46 9.71 -7.37 -1.46
CA CYS A 46 9.34 -6.47 -0.38
C CYS A 46 8.08 -5.67 -0.68
N PHE A 47 7.14 -5.74 0.27
CA PHE A 47 5.88 -5.03 0.24
C PHE A 47 5.77 -4.04 1.40
N ALA A 48 5.57 -2.76 1.08
CA ALA A 48 5.48 -1.70 2.07
C ALA A 48 4.06 -1.13 2.20
N PHE A 49 3.62 -0.97 3.44
CA PHE A 49 2.50 -0.12 3.76
C PHE A 49 2.99 1.23 4.29
N LEU A 50 2.70 2.28 3.52
CA LEU A 50 2.95 3.66 3.92
C LEU A 50 1.78 4.14 4.77
N ALA A 51 1.93 4.03 6.09
CA ALA A 51 0.86 4.25 7.06
C ALA A 51 1.03 5.59 7.80
N GLY A 52 -0.08 6.17 8.25
CA GLY A 52 -0.04 7.22 9.27
C GLY A 52 -0.07 6.65 10.67
N HIS A 53 0.03 7.53 11.66
CA HIS A 53 0.01 7.21 13.09
C HIS A 53 -1.28 6.53 13.60
N GLU A 54 -2.30 6.39 12.75
CA GLU A 54 -3.67 6.04 13.17
C GLU A 54 -4.14 4.64 12.73
N SER A 55 -3.39 3.96 11.85
CA SER A 55 -4.00 2.90 11.04
C SER A 55 -3.68 1.47 11.50
N PHE A 56 -4.10 1.12 12.72
CA PHE A 56 -4.13 -0.28 13.19
C PHE A 56 -4.85 -1.21 12.21
N ALA A 57 -6.00 -0.77 11.67
CA ALA A 57 -6.77 -1.53 10.68
C ALA A 57 -6.07 -1.70 9.32
N ALA A 58 -5.21 -0.75 8.93
CA ALA A 58 -4.46 -0.87 7.68
C ALA A 58 -3.35 -1.91 7.80
N ALA A 59 -2.72 -2.02 8.98
CA ALA A 59 -1.70 -3.02 9.26
C ALA A 59 -2.25 -4.46 9.21
N GLU A 60 -3.42 -4.71 9.80
CA GLU A 60 -4.06 -6.03 9.77
C GLU A 60 -4.49 -6.43 8.34
N GLY A 61 -5.06 -5.49 7.57
CA GLY A 61 -5.41 -5.73 6.17
C GLY A 61 -4.18 -6.04 5.29
N ALA A 62 -3.08 -5.31 5.49
CA ALA A 62 -1.81 -5.53 4.80
C ALA A 62 -1.27 -6.95 4.99
N ILE A 63 -1.29 -7.40 6.24
CA ILE A 63 -0.77 -8.70 6.64
C ILE A 63 -1.66 -9.81 6.10
N GLY A 64 -2.99 -9.63 6.17
CA GLY A 64 -3.92 -10.59 5.59
C GLY A 64 -3.67 -10.83 4.10
N ILE A 65 -3.35 -9.78 3.35
CA ILE A 65 -2.99 -9.87 1.92
C ILE A 65 -1.67 -10.64 1.75
N ALA A 66 -0.61 -10.24 2.46
CA ALA A 66 0.71 -10.87 2.33
C ALA A 66 0.70 -12.34 2.76
N MET A 67 0.05 -12.67 3.87
CA MET A 67 -0.06 -14.04 4.37
C MET A 67 -0.84 -14.95 3.42
N ASN A 68 -1.89 -14.44 2.77
CA ASN A 68 -2.59 -15.22 1.75
C ASN A 68 -1.74 -15.37 0.49
N ALA A 69 -1.07 -14.32 0.02
CA ALA A 69 -0.16 -14.41 -1.12
C ALA A 69 0.93 -15.46 -0.88
N ASN A 70 1.51 -15.50 0.32
CA ASN A 70 2.56 -16.44 0.71
C ASN A 70 2.15 -17.92 0.61
N LYS A 71 0.86 -18.26 0.58
CA LYS A 71 0.39 -19.63 0.35
C LYS A 71 0.67 -20.15 -1.06
N ALA A 72 0.79 -19.25 -2.05
CA ALA A 72 1.03 -19.61 -3.45
C ALA A 72 2.43 -19.19 -3.95
N ARG A 73 3.29 -18.68 -3.07
CA ARG A 73 4.64 -18.20 -3.41
C ARG A 73 5.70 -19.20 -2.99
N LYS A 74 6.85 -19.15 -3.65
CA LYS A 74 8.03 -19.94 -3.24
C LYS A 74 8.78 -19.29 -2.09
N LYS A 75 8.86 -17.94 -2.12
CA LYS A 75 9.47 -17.13 -1.06
C LYS A 75 8.41 -16.21 -0.44
N PRO A 76 8.27 -16.22 0.90
CA PRO A 76 7.38 -15.29 1.58
C PRO A 76 7.73 -13.82 1.27
N LEU A 77 6.72 -13.00 1.05
CA LEU A 77 6.86 -11.55 0.97
C LEU A 77 7.35 -11.00 2.32
N ARG A 78 8.38 -10.17 2.28
CA ARG A 78 8.77 -9.34 3.42
C ARG A 78 7.81 -8.16 3.48
N VAL A 79 7.21 -7.94 4.64
CA VAL A 79 6.24 -6.86 4.85
C VAL A 79 6.86 -5.81 5.75
N ILE A 80 6.79 -4.55 5.35
CA ILE A 80 7.20 -3.43 6.18
C ILE A 80 6.06 -2.44 6.35
N LEU A 81 6.02 -1.80 7.52
CA LEU A 81 5.25 -0.59 7.76
C LEU A 81 6.23 0.57 7.84
N ASN A 82 5.95 1.65 7.13
CA ASN A 82 6.74 2.87 7.18
C ASN A 82 5.79 4.04 7.37
N GLY A 83 5.84 4.66 8.55
CA GLY A 83 4.97 5.76 8.91
C GLY A 83 5.71 6.94 9.52
N LEU A 84 5.03 8.08 9.56
CA LEU A 84 5.53 9.25 10.25
C LEU A 84 5.45 8.99 11.77
N GLY A 85 6.45 9.38 12.54
CA GLY A 85 6.51 9.30 14.00
C GLY A 85 7.04 7.98 14.58
N LYS A 86 8.18 8.05 15.26
CA LYS A 86 8.85 6.92 15.93
C LYS A 86 8.05 6.34 17.10
N ASP A 87 7.46 7.21 17.92
CA ASP A 87 6.66 6.77 19.08
C ASP A 87 5.40 6.03 18.65
N ALA A 88 4.72 6.53 17.61
CA ALA A 88 3.55 5.87 17.05
C ALA A 88 3.91 4.51 16.44
N ALA A 89 5.01 4.43 15.70
CA ALA A 89 5.49 3.16 15.15
C ALA A 89 5.81 2.13 16.25
N GLN A 90 6.45 2.55 17.35
CA GLN A 90 6.72 1.67 18.48
C GLN A 90 5.42 1.14 19.12
N ILE A 91 4.43 2.01 19.33
CA ILE A 91 3.13 1.63 19.88
C ILE A 91 2.41 0.64 18.94
N ILE A 92 2.36 0.94 17.65
CA ILE A 92 1.74 0.06 16.64
C ILE A 92 2.43 -1.30 16.62
N ALA A 93 3.77 -1.30 16.61
CA ALA A 93 4.54 -2.54 16.62
C ALA A 93 4.24 -3.37 17.86
N ARG A 94 4.20 -2.74 19.04
CA ARG A 94 3.91 -3.41 20.30
C ARG A 94 2.50 -4.00 20.36
N ILE A 95 1.48 -3.24 19.96
CA ILE A 95 0.09 -3.70 20.01
C ILE A 95 -0.13 -4.87 19.03
N ASN A 96 0.51 -4.84 17.86
CA ASN A 96 0.32 -5.87 16.86
C ASN A 96 1.28 -7.06 17.00
N GLY A 97 2.34 -6.95 17.79
CA GLY A 97 3.39 -7.96 17.90
C GLY A 97 4.41 -7.94 16.74
N PHE A 98 4.58 -6.79 16.08
CA PHE A 98 5.58 -6.62 15.03
C PHE A 98 6.97 -6.37 15.61
N THR A 99 7.98 -6.36 14.74
CA THR A 99 9.31 -5.91 15.10
C THR A 99 9.43 -4.40 14.87
N TYR A 100 9.58 -3.64 15.95
CA TYR A 100 9.89 -2.21 15.84
C TYR A 100 11.34 -2.04 15.41
N VAL A 101 11.56 -1.23 14.37
CA VAL A 101 12.89 -0.89 13.88
C VAL A 101 13.07 0.61 13.98
N LYS A 102 13.86 1.04 14.97
CA LYS A 102 14.17 2.45 15.19
C LYS A 102 15.34 2.84 14.30
N THR A 103 15.16 3.92 13.57
CA THR A 103 16.19 4.48 12.69
C THR A 103 16.71 5.81 13.21
N GLN A 104 17.92 6.14 12.78
CA GLN A 104 18.51 7.46 12.85
C GLN A 104 19.00 7.84 11.46
N PHE A 105 18.51 8.95 10.94
CA PHE A 105 18.89 9.47 9.63
C PHE A 105 19.87 10.63 9.79
N ASP A 106 21.00 10.54 9.11
CA ASP A 106 21.98 11.63 9.03
C ASP A 106 21.61 12.57 7.88
N TYR A 107 21.21 13.79 8.21
CA TYR A 107 20.77 14.77 7.22
C TYR A 107 21.88 15.33 6.33
N PHE A 108 23.14 15.24 6.78
CA PHE A 108 24.31 15.71 6.03
C PHE A 108 24.75 14.67 5.00
N THR A 109 24.83 13.40 5.40
CA THR A 109 25.28 12.31 4.50
C THR A 109 24.12 11.62 3.77
N SER A 110 22.88 11.82 4.23
CA SER A 110 21.69 11.07 3.80
C SER A 110 21.78 9.56 4.07
N GLU A 111 22.53 9.16 5.10
CA GLU A 111 22.65 7.77 5.53
C GLU A 111 21.60 7.40 6.58
N LEU A 112 20.95 6.25 6.39
CA LEU A 112 20.03 5.66 7.37
C LEU A 112 20.77 4.61 8.22
N LYS A 113 20.67 4.71 9.54
CA LYS A 113 21.22 3.73 10.49
C LYS A 113 20.09 3.13 11.32
N ILE A 114 20.09 1.80 11.47
CA ILE A 114 19.22 1.13 12.45
C ILE A 114 19.90 1.25 13.81
N VAL A 115 19.23 1.90 14.76
CA VAL A 115 19.77 2.08 16.13
C VAL A 115 19.21 1.06 17.11
N GLU A 116 18.02 0.50 16.82
CA GLU A 116 17.36 -0.44 17.71
C GLU A 116 16.40 -1.33 16.91
N LYS A 117 16.32 -2.62 17.27
CA LYS A 117 15.37 -3.57 16.70
C LYS A 117 14.75 -4.39 17.84
N ILE A 118 13.44 -4.23 18.07
CA ILE A 118 12.71 -4.88 19.17
C ILE A 118 11.58 -5.74 18.59
N PRO A 119 11.68 -7.08 18.62
CA PRO A 119 10.54 -7.95 18.34
C PRO A 119 9.57 -7.94 19.53
N TYR A 120 8.28 -7.66 19.28
CA TYR A 120 7.23 -7.71 20.30
C TYR A 120 6.42 -9.01 20.31
N SER A 121 6.75 -9.96 19.42
CA SER A 121 6.23 -11.33 19.45
C SER A 121 7.27 -12.32 18.92
N ASP A 122 7.02 -13.62 19.07
CA ASP A 122 7.87 -14.71 18.57
C ASP A 122 7.28 -15.43 17.35
N GLY A 123 6.13 -14.94 16.84
CA GLY A 123 5.39 -15.58 15.75
C GLY A 123 5.60 -14.91 14.39
N PRO A 124 4.82 -15.32 13.36
CA PRO A 124 4.91 -14.73 12.01
C PRO A 124 4.71 -13.21 11.97
N ARG A 125 4.08 -12.64 12.99
CA ARG A 125 3.90 -11.19 13.14
C ARG A 125 5.23 -10.47 13.39
N ALA A 126 6.20 -11.11 14.05
CA ALA A 126 7.52 -10.55 14.32
C ALA A 126 8.33 -10.32 13.02
N GLU A 127 8.02 -11.03 11.94
CA GLU A 127 8.65 -10.87 10.63
C GLU A 127 8.27 -9.56 9.93
N VAL A 128 7.26 -8.85 10.44
CA VAL A 128 6.85 -7.54 9.95
C VAL A 128 7.72 -6.47 10.61
N ASN A 129 8.54 -5.77 9.82
CA ASN A 129 9.30 -4.63 10.33
C ASN A 129 8.43 -3.36 10.34
N CYS A 130 8.32 -2.71 11.49
CA CYS A 130 7.58 -1.46 11.65
C CYS A 130 8.55 -0.31 11.94
N TYR A 131 8.64 0.59 10.96
CA TYR A 131 9.48 1.78 10.99
C TYR A 131 8.66 3.03 11.30
N GLY A 132 9.25 3.92 12.09
CA GLY A 132 8.80 5.29 12.24
C GLY A 132 9.87 6.24 11.74
N ALA A 133 9.49 7.16 10.87
CA ALA A 133 10.35 8.20 10.31
C ALA A 133 10.01 9.56 10.91
N ASP A 134 11.01 10.42 11.09
CA ASP A 134 10.79 11.79 11.54
C ASP A 134 10.33 12.71 10.39
N ASP A 135 10.73 12.40 9.16
CA ASP A 135 10.33 13.13 7.95
C ASP A 135 10.37 12.29 6.66
N VAL A 136 10.03 12.94 5.54
CA VAL A 136 9.98 12.33 4.21
C VAL A 136 11.34 11.76 3.77
N ARG A 137 12.47 12.40 4.10
CA ARG A 137 13.80 11.95 3.66
C ARG A 137 14.17 10.64 4.35
N GLU A 138 13.95 10.57 5.67
CA GLU A 138 14.13 9.31 6.41
C GLU A 138 13.16 8.23 5.91
N GLY A 139 11.90 8.60 5.65
CA GLY A 139 10.90 7.70 5.06
C GLY A 139 11.34 7.11 3.71
N VAL A 140 11.90 7.92 2.82
CA VAL A 140 12.45 7.47 1.52
C VAL A 140 13.68 6.59 1.72
N ALA A 141 14.57 6.94 2.65
CA ALA A 141 15.76 6.16 2.95
C ALA A 141 15.39 4.76 3.49
N ILE A 142 14.32 4.63 4.29
CA ILE A 142 13.78 3.33 4.73
C ILE A 142 13.32 2.50 3.53
N MET A 143 12.63 3.10 2.55
CA MET A 143 12.18 2.40 1.34
C MET A 143 13.36 1.89 0.50
N TRP A 144 14.47 2.64 0.45
CA TRP A 144 15.71 2.19 -0.17
C TRP A 144 16.40 1.08 0.62
N HIS A 145 16.48 1.22 1.94
CA HIS A 145 17.10 0.24 2.82
C HIS A 145 16.42 -1.13 2.69
N GLU A 146 15.09 -1.15 2.66
CA GLU A 146 14.31 -2.38 2.54
C GLU A 146 14.17 -2.89 1.09
N ASN A 147 14.64 -2.11 0.11
CA ASN A 147 14.52 -2.38 -1.33
C ASN A 147 13.07 -2.70 -1.73
N VAL A 148 12.15 -1.79 -1.39
CA VAL A 148 10.72 -1.98 -1.60
C VAL A 148 10.36 -2.10 -3.10
N ASP A 149 9.58 -3.13 -3.44
CA ASP A 149 9.12 -3.39 -4.81
C ASP A 149 7.69 -2.87 -5.04
N ILE A 150 6.84 -3.02 -4.02
CA ILE A 150 5.44 -2.59 -4.05
C ILE A 150 5.11 -1.77 -2.82
N SER A 151 4.34 -0.70 -2.98
CA SER A 151 3.74 -0.02 -1.84
C SER A 151 2.25 0.29 -2.01
N ILE A 152 1.55 0.32 -0.88
CA ILE A 152 0.22 0.90 -0.76
C ILE A 152 0.29 2.06 0.22
N THR A 153 -0.17 3.25 -0.20
CA THR A 153 -0.38 4.36 0.73
C THR A 153 -1.72 4.21 1.43
N GLY A 154 -1.71 4.11 2.75
CA GLY A 154 -2.92 4.04 3.58
C GLY A 154 -3.62 5.40 3.70
N ASN A 155 -4.88 5.38 4.13
CA ASN A 155 -5.60 6.61 4.48
C ASN A 155 -5.10 7.14 5.84
N SER A 156 -4.57 8.36 5.88
CA SER A 156 -4.06 9.02 7.10
C SER A 156 -4.42 10.50 7.07
N THR A 157 -4.37 11.17 8.23
CA THR A 157 -4.38 12.63 8.39
C THR A 157 -3.20 13.38 7.78
N ASN A 158 -2.08 12.71 7.48
CA ASN A 158 -0.87 13.36 6.93
C ASN A 158 -0.47 12.90 5.50
N PRO A 159 -1.40 12.64 4.56
CA PRO A 159 -1.08 12.03 3.28
C PRO A 159 -0.27 12.96 2.38
N THR A 160 -0.51 14.26 2.50
CA THR A 160 0.23 15.33 1.82
C THR A 160 1.58 15.63 2.47
N ARG A 161 1.77 15.27 3.75
CA ARG A 161 3.01 15.55 4.51
C ARG A 161 4.02 14.42 4.47
N PHE A 162 3.57 13.16 4.31
CA PHE A 162 4.45 12.01 4.40
C PHE A 162 4.23 10.97 3.30
N GLN A 163 3.08 10.31 3.25
CA GLN A 163 2.92 9.08 2.46
C GLN A 163 3.06 9.31 0.95
N HIS A 164 2.37 10.31 0.39
CA HIS A 164 2.51 10.64 -1.03
C HIS A 164 3.89 11.24 -1.36
N PRO A 165 4.46 12.16 -0.56
CA PRO A 165 5.84 12.61 -0.77
C PRO A 165 6.89 11.48 -0.73
N VAL A 166 6.79 10.54 0.21
CA VAL A 166 7.70 9.38 0.31
C VAL A 166 7.53 8.49 -0.92
N ALA A 167 6.30 8.08 -1.22
CA ALA A 167 6.04 7.21 -2.37
C ALA A 167 6.47 7.84 -3.69
N GLY A 168 6.25 9.15 -3.87
CA GLY A 168 6.62 9.87 -5.09
C GLY A 168 8.09 10.17 -5.26
N THR A 169 8.77 10.54 -4.18
CA THR A 169 10.23 10.68 -4.21
C THR A 169 10.87 9.32 -4.51
N TYR A 170 10.45 8.28 -3.80
CA TYR A 170 10.96 6.93 -4.03
C TYR A 170 10.66 6.41 -5.44
N PHE A 171 9.45 6.64 -5.97
CA PHE A 171 9.10 6.27 -7.34
C PHE A 171 10.05 6.90 -8.36
N LYS A 172 10.27 8.21 -8.25
CA LYS A 172 11.17 8.95 -9.14
C LYS A 172 12.60 8.41 -9.05
N GLU A 173 13.12 8.22 -7.84
CA GLU A 173 14.49 7.74 -7.64
C GLU A 173 14.69 6.31 -8.14
N ARG A 174 13.70 5.42 -7.94
CA ARG A 174 13.72 4.05 -8.47
C ARG A 174 13.75 4.02 -9.99
N VAL A 175 12.88 4.80 -10.64
CA VAL A 175 12.84 4.91 -12.10
C VAL A 175 14.16 5.45 -12.65
N LEU A 176 14.73 6.49 -12.03
CA LEU A 176 16.04 7.04 -12.43
C LEU A 176 17.18 6.03 -12.25
N ALA A 177 17.09 5.16 -11.26
CA ALA A 177 18.03 4.07 -11.04
C ALA A 177 17.76 2.83 -11.93
N GLY A 178 16.78 2.89 -12.85
CA GLY A 178 16.40 1.76 -13.70
C GLY A 178 15.74 0.60 -12.94
N LYS A 179 15.26 0.84 -11.72
CA LYS A 179 14.63 -0.18 -10.87
C LYS A 179 13.11 -0.09 -10.98
N LYS A 180 12.46 -1.25 -11.06
CA LYS A 180 10.99 -1.34 -11.02
C LYS A 180 10.49 -1.00 -9.61
N TYR A 181 9.35 -0.32 -9.55
CA TYR A 181 8.61 -0.07 -8.33
C TYR A 181 7.16 0.20 -8.71
N PHE A 182 6.23 -0.44 -8.00
CA PHE A 182 4.80 -0.27 -8.23
C PHE A 182 4.18 0.36 -6.98
N SER A 183 3.57 1.53 -7.15
CA SER A 183 2.92 2.22 -6.04
C SER A 183 1.43 2.37 -6.31
N VAL A 184 0.65 2.10 -5.28
CA VAL A 184 -0.78 2.28 -5.29
C VAL A 184 -1.18 3.34 -4.27
N ALA A 185 -2.01 4.27 -4.74
CA ALA A 185 -2.71 5.19 -3.87
C ALA A 185 -4.06 4.61 -3.46
N SER A 186 -4.25 4.26 -2.18
CA SER A 186 -5.57 3.87 -1.66
C SER A 186 -6.43 5.11 -1.46
N GLY A 187 -7.42 5.33 -2.34
CA GLY A 187 -8.34 6.48 -2.27
C GLY A 187 -9.39 6.40 -1.14
N GLY A 188 -9.23 5.45 -0.21
CA GLY A 188 -10.11 5.03 0.89
C GLY A 188 -10.44 6.08 1.95
N GLY A 189 -10.86 7.29 1.57
CA GLY A 189 -11.29 8.34 2.51
C GLY A 189 -10.31 9.49 2.69
N THR A 190 -9.42 9.74 1.73
CA THR A 190 -8.39 10.78 1.84
C THR A 190 -8.93 12.22 1.85
N GLY A 191 -10.15 12.44 1.34
CA GLY A 191 -10.84 13.71 1.55
C GLY A 191 -11.70 13.78 2.81
N ARG A 192 -11.78 12.70 3.62
CA ARG A 192 -12.28 12.78 5.01
C ARG A 192 -11.15 13.11 6.00
N THR A 193 -9.92 12.68 5.72
CA THR A 193 -8.73 12.88 6.56
C THR A 193 -8.06 14.23 6.34
N LEU A 194 -8.13 14.79 5.14
CA LEU A 194 -8.06 16.24 4.95
C LEU A 194 -9.42 16.85 5.31
N HIS A 195 -9.83 16.65 6.58
CA HIS A 195 -11.06 17.19 7.12
C HIS A 195 -11.15 18.68 6.74
N PRO A 196 -12.33 19.21 6.38
CA PRO A 196 -12.50 20.63 6.13
C PRO A 196 -11.88 21.50 7.24
N ASP A 197 -11.87 21.01 8.48
CA ASP A 197 -11.27 21.73 9.62
C ASP A 197 -9.72 21.69 9.63
N ASN A 198 -9.08 20.69 9.00
CA ASN A 198 -7.60 20.60 8.92
C ASN A 198 -7.02 21.45 7.78
N MET A 199 -7.78 21.65 6.70
CA MET A 199 -7.31 22.33 5.48
C MET A 199 -8.09 23.59 5.12
N ALA A 200 -9.21 23.87 5.81
CA ALA A 200 -10.21 24.89 5.45
C ALA A 200 -10.69 24.81 3.98
N ALA A 201 -10.50 23.67 3.31
CA ALA A 201 -10.56 23.57 1.85
C ALA A 201 -11.82 22.84 1.33
N GLY A 202 -12.65 22.29 2.22
CA GLY A 202 -13.88 21.59 1.83
C GLY A 202 -13.64 20.54 0.71
N PRO A 203 -14.48 20.47 -0.33
CA PRO A 203 -14.31 19.54 -1.44
C PRO A 203 -12.99 19.66 -2.24
N ALA A 204 -12.24 20.74 -2.12
CA ALA A 204 -10.95 20.88 -2.82
C ALA A 204 -9.88 19.92 -2.26
N SER A 205 -10.03 19.46 -1.02
CA SER A 205 -9.12 18.48 -0.42
C SER A 205 -9.14 17.12 -1.16
N TYR A 206 -10.28 16.76 -1.76
CA TYR A 206 -10.39 15.58 -2.62
C TYR A 206 -9.50 15.70 -3.87
N GLY A 207 -9.55 16.85 -4.54
CA GLY A 207 -8.75 17.13 -5.74
C GLY A 207 -7.24 17.15 -5.48
N MET A 208 -6.83 17.66 -4.31
CA MET A 208 -5.42 17.68 -3.92
C MET A 208 -4.86 16.27 -3.73
N THR A 209 -5.59 15.38 -3.05
CA THR A 209 -5.14 13.98 -2.92
C THR A 209 -5.14 13.26 -4.26
N ASP A 210 -6.17 13.47 -5.09
CA ASP A 210 -6.20 12.88 -6.43
C ASP A 210 -4.97 13.29 -7.24
N THR A 211 -4.64 14.58 -7.20
CA THR A 211 -3.44 15.16 -7.85
C THR A 211 -2.15 14.56 -7.30
N MET A 212 -2.00 14.48 -5.98
CA MET A 212 -0.78 13.94 -5.35
C MET A 212 -0.58 12.45 -5.65
N GLY A 213 -1.66 11.66 -5.65
CA GLY A 213 -1.61 10.25 -6.06
C GLY A 213 -1.15 10.08 -7.50
N ARG A 214 -1.55 10.98 -8.42
CA ARG A 214 -1.09 10.95 -9.82
C ARG A 214 0.40 11.21 -9.98
N MET A 215 1.07 11.80 -9.00
CA MET A 215 2.51 12.07 -9.10
C MET A 215 3.37 10.82 -9.01
N HIS A 216 2.83 9.70 -8.51
CA HIS A 216 3.64 8.52 -8.21
C HIS A 216 2.95 7.17 -8.31
N SER A 217 1.62 7.13 -8.47
CA SER A 217 0.90 5.86 -8.50
C SER A 217 0.90 5.27 -9.92
N SER A 218 1.22 3.98 -9.99
CA SER A 218 1.08 3.16 -11.20
C SER A 218 -0.37 2.71 -11.38
N ALA A 219 -1.10 2.56 -10.27
CA ALA A 219 -2.54 2.42 -10.26
C ALA A 219 -3.12 3.29 -9.14
N GLN A 220 -4.03 4.18 -9.49
CA GLN A 220 -4.78 4.95 -8.52
C GLN A 220 -6.13 4.27 -8.30
N PHE A 221 -6.24 3.54 -7.19
CA PHE A 221 -7.54 3.03 -6.78
C PHE A 221 -8.32 4.20 -6.19
N ALA A 222 -9.17 4.82 -7.01
CA ALA A 222 -10.20 5.70 -6.48
C ALA A 222 -10.98 4.88 -5.42
N GLY A 223 -11.20 5.43 -4.24
CA GLY A 223 -11.64 4.62 -3.10
C GLY A 223 -12.46 5.40 -2.11
N SER A 224 -12.95 6.57 -2.47
CA SER A 224 -13.93 7.22 -1.63
C SER A 224 -15.29 6.76 -2.13
N SER A 225 -16.12 6.35 -1.18
CA SER A 225 -17.58 6.22 -1.31
C SER A 225 -18.29 7.52 -1.78
N SER A 226 -17.55 8.45 -2.40
CA SER A 226 -17.95 9.79 -2.80
C SER A 226 -17.58 10.13 -4.25
N VAL A 227 -17.11 9.16 -5.06
CA VAL A 227 -17.11 9.28 -6.52
C VAL A 227 -18.29 8.46 -7.05
N PRO A 228 -19.39 9.08 -7.52
CA PRO A 228 -20.62 8.37 -7.91
C PRO A 228 -20.41 7.24 -8.94
N ALA A 229 -19.42 7.39 -9.84
CA ALA A 229 -19.08 6.38 -10.84
C ALA A 229 -18.25 5.18 -10.32
N HIS A 230 -17.77 5.25 -9.07
CA HIS A 230 -17.09 4.16 -8.37
C HIS A 230 -18.10 3.30 -7.57
N VAL A 231 -19.30 3.84 -7.33
CA VAL A 231 -20.36 3.23 -6.51
C VAL A 231 -20.99 2.03 -7.21
N ASP A 232 -20.89 1.87 -8.53
CA ASP A 232 -21.49 0.72 -9.21
C ASP A 232 -20.63 -0.54 -9.14
N MET A 233 -19.31 -0.45 -9.34
CA MET A 233 -18.41 -1.61 -9.17
C MET A 233 -18.25 -1.98 -7.69
N MET A 234 -18.04 -0.99 -6.81
CA MET A 234 -18.03 -1.22 -5.36
C MET A 234 -19.43 -1.48 -4.78
N GLY A 235 -20.51 -1.08 -5.46
CA GLY A 235 -21.89 -1.37 -5.04
C GLY A 235 -22.34 -2.76 -5.48
N LEU A 236 -21.86 -3.24 -6.64
CA LEU A 236 -22.03 -4.62 -7.07
C LEU A 236 -21.24 -5.60 -6.20
N ILE A 237 -19.97 -5.28 -5.89
CA ILE A 237 -19.08 -6.17 -5.11
C ILE A 237 -19.20 -5.90 -3.59
N GLY A 238 -19.53 -4.69 -3.17
CA GLY A 238 -19.66 -4.28 -1.77
C GLY A 238 -18.33 -4.05 -1.02
N MET A 239 -17.19 -3.89 -1.71
CA MET A 239 -15.85 -3.92 -1.08
C MET A 239 -15.01 -2.68 -1.38
N GLY A 240 -14.26 -2.20 -0.38
CA GLY A 240 -13.23 -1.17 -0.55
C GLY A 240 -11.95 -1.70 -1.23
N ASN A 241 -11.02 -0.82 -1.59
CA ASN A 241 -9.83 -1.17 -2.38
C ASN A 241 -8.94 -2.25 -1.75
N ASN A 242 -8.50 -2.06 -0.50
CA ASN A 242 -7.62 -3.04 0.16
C ASN A 242 -8.33 -4.42 0.31
N PRO A 243 -9.61 -4.49 0.74
CA PRO A 243 -10.38 -5.73 0.67
C PRO A 243 -10.48 -6.35 -0.72
N MET A 244 -10.72 -5.56 -1.78
CA MET A 244 -10.78 -6.09 -3.16
C MET A 244 -9.45 -6.71 -3.62
N VAL A 245 -8.32 -6.10 -3.28
CA VAL A 245 -7.00 -6.70 -3.53
C VAL A 245 -6.85 -8.01 -2.76
N GLY A 246 -7.25 -8.03 -1.48
CA GLY A 246 -7.24 -9.24 -0.67
C GLY A 246 -8.10 -10.36 -1.24
N CYS A 247 -9.31 -10.05 -1.73
CA CYS A 247 -10.18 -11.00 -2.40
C CYS A 247 -9.57 -11.50 -3.72
N THR A 248 -8.98 -10.61 -4.52
CA THR A 248 -8.29 -10.99 -5.77
C THR A 248 -7.18 -11.99 -5.48
N VAL A 249 -6.32 -11.70 -4.50
CA VAL A 249 -5.24 -12.59 -4.07
C VAL A 249 -5.79 -13.91 -3.55
N ALA A 250 -6.81 -13.88 -2.68
CA ALA A 250 -7.40 -15.09 -2.11
C ALA A 250 -8.04 -16.00 -3.17
N CYS A 251 -8.82 -15.43 -4.10
CA CYS A 251 -9.42 -16.17 -5.21
C CYS A 251 -8.36 -16.76 -6.13
N ALA A 252 -7.33 -15.99 -6.48
CA ALA A 252 -6.24 -16.46 -7.32
C ALA A 252 -5.44 -17.61 -6.68
N VAL A 253 -5.18 -17.51 -5.37
CA VAL A 253 -4.54 -18.59 -4.59
C VAL A 253 -5.41 -19.84 -4.58
N ALA A 254 -6.72 -19.69 -4.35
CA ALA A 254 -7.66 -20.82 -4.32
C ALA A 254 -7.74 -21.54 -5.68
N VAL A 255 -7.82 -20.79 -6.78
CA VAL A 255 -7.80 -21.36 -8.14
C VAL A 255 -6.48 -22.10 -8.39
N ASN A 256 -5.35 -21.51 -8.00
CA ASN A 256 -4.06 -22.17 -8.15
C ASN A 256 -3.94 -23.44 -7.31
N ALA A 257 -4.47 -23.45 -6.08
CA ALA A 257 -4.50 -24.66 -5.25
C ALA A 257 -5.33 -25.75 -5.94
N ALA A 258 -6.55 -25.45 -6.37
CA ALA A 258 -7.45 -26.40 -7.02
C ALA A 258 -6.91 -26.99 -8.33
N LEU A 259 -6.05 -26.25 -9.05
CA LEU A 259 -5.40 -26.75 -10.28
C LEU A 259 -4.13 -27.57 -10.03
N ASN A 260 -3.57 -27.53 -8.82
CA ASN A 260 -2.35 -28.23 -8.44
C ASN A 260 -2.58 -29.33 -7.36
N GLU A 261 -3.84 -29.52 -6.94
CA GLU A 261 -4.32 -30.72 -6.24
C GLU A 261 -4.54 -31.87 -7.23
#